data_AF-A0ABD2Y829-F1
#
_entry.id   AF-A0ABD2Y829-F1
#
_cell.length_a   1.000
_cell.length_b   1.000
_cell.length_c   1.000
_cell.angle_alpha   90.00
_cell.angle_beta   90.00
_cell.angle_gamma   90.00
#
_symmetry.space_group_name_H-M   'P 1'
#
loop_
_entity.id
_entity.type
_entity.pdbx_description
1 polymer ?
#
loop_
_entity_poly.entity_id
_entity_poly.type
_entity_poly.pdbx_seq_one_letter_code
_entity_poly.pdbx_strand_id
1 'polypeptide(L)'
;MVACKRKRNRISCLQRCDGTWYSSEEDIVAEIAKFYEDLFKSSDCTEFDEVLEGIPFVITASMNEELTKSFKAKEVKEALFSMHPDKAPRPDSMTPFFFQKFWNIIGQDVADTVLSFFHSGFMLKSLNETLITIIPKIDNPINLSNYRPISLCNVKLFPKCF
;
A
#
# COMPACT_ATOMS: atom_id res chain seq x y z
N MET A 1 27.22 7.55 1.91
CA MET A 1 26.40 7.53 0.67
C MET A 1 24.91 7.86 0.90
N VAL A 2 24.31 7.53 2.06
CA VAL A 2 22.89 7.83 2.39
C VAL A 2 22.61 9.34 2.54
N ALA A 3 23.55 10.12 3.10
CA ALA A 3 23.37 11.56 3.33
C ALA A 3 23.23 12.39 2.03
N CYS A 4 24.00 12.07 0.98
CA CYS A 4 23.91 12.80 -0.31
C CYS A 4 22.62 12.52 -1.09
N LYS A 5 21.96 11.37 -0.87
CA LYS A 5 20.63 11.09 -1.44
C LYS A 5 19.52 11.83 -0.69
N ARG A 6 19.60 11.92 0.65
CA ARG A 6 18.66 12.70 1.47
C ARG A 6 18.61 14.18 1.07
N LYS A 7 19.76 14.79 0.77
CA LYS A 7 19.81 16.20 0.34
C LYS A 7 19.24 16.42 -1.07
N ARG A 8 19.37 15.44 -1.98
CA ARG A 8 18.85 15.48 -3.36
C ARG A 8 17.35 15.18 -3.46
N ASN A 9 16.80 14.42 -2.51
CA ASN A 9 15.38 14.03 -2.50
C ASN A 9 14.52 14.96 -1.63
N ARG A 10 15.10 16.04 -1.08
CA ARG A 10 14.35 17.04 -0.32
C ARG A 10 13.59 17.93 -1.31
N ILE A 11 12.27 17.91 -1.23
CA ILE A 11 11.41 18.80 -2.01
C ILE A 11 11.50 20.18 -1.37
N SER A 12 12.22 21.11 -2.02
CA SER A 12 12.34 22.50 -1.58
C SER A 12 11.32 23.42 -2.24
N CYS A 13 10.83 23.04 -3.41
CA CYS A 13 9.80 23.77 -4.12
C CYS A 13 8.99 22.84 -5.03
N LEU A 14 7.75 23.22 -5.31
CA LEU A 14 6.86 22.55 -6.25
C LEU A 14 6.20 23.58 -7.15
N GLN A 15 6.10 23.28 -8.45
CA GLN A 15 5.38 24.11 -9.41
C GLN A 15 3.98 23.55 -9.66
N ARG A 16 2.98 24.45 -9.65
CA ARG A 16 1.60 24.14 -10.01
C ARG A 16 1.36 24.13 -11.51
N CYS A 17 0.19 23.60 -11.90
CA CYS A 17 -0.30 23.65 -13.27
C CYS A 17 -0.54 25.09 -13.79
N ASP A 18 -0.80 26.05 -12.89
CA ASP A 18 -0.96 27.48 -13.20
C ASP A 18 0.38 28.25 -13.27
N GLY A 19 1.51 27.57 -13.05
CA GLY A 19 2.86 28.14 -13.09
C GLY A 19 3.34 28.76 -11.77
N THR A 20 2.51 28.80 -10.72
CA THR A 20 2.90 29.29 -9.39
C THR A 20 3.79 28.30 -8.64
N TRP A 21 4.61 28.81 -7.70
CA TRP A 21 5.59 28.02 -6.96
C TRP A 21 5.28 28.00 -5.46
N TYR A 22 5.28 26.81 -4.88
CA TYR A 22 5.29 26.61 -3.43
C TYR A 22 6.72 26.55 -2.91
N SER A 23 6.99 27.26 -1.82
CA SER A 23 8.32 27.32 -1.18
C SER A 23 8.29 27.07 0.32
N SER A 24 7.13 27.21 0.97
CA SER A 24 6.94 26.87 2.39
C SER A 24 6.74 25.37 2.54
N GLU A 25 7.18 24.81 3.67
CA GLU A 25 7.06 23.38 3.93
C GLU A 25 5.59 22.99 4.16
N GLU A 26 4.83 23.87 4.81
CA GLU A 26 3.41 23.68 5.10
C GLU A 26 2.57 23.60 3.82
N ASP A 27 2.78 24.53 2.87
CA ASP A 27 2.02 24.54 1.61
C ASP A 27 2.40 23.35 0.72
N ILE A 28 3.67 22.95 0.72
CA ILE A 28 4.16 21.77 0.00
C ILE A 28 3.47 20.50 0.53
N VAL A 29 3.40 20.32 1.85
CA VAL A 29 2.74 19.15 2.46
C VAL A 29 1.24 19.15 2.17
N ALA A 30 0.57 20.30 2.29
CA ALA A 30 -0.86 20.42 2.01
C ALA A 30 -1.18 20.11 0.54
N GLU A 31 -0.38 20.62 -0.40
CA GLU A 31 -0.59 20.37 -1.84
C GLU A 31 -0.30 18.90 -2.19
N ILE A 32 0.73 18.29 -1.59
CA ILE A 32 0.99 16.84 -1.75
C ILE A 32 -0.21 16.02 -1.28
N ALA A 33 -0.73 16.31 -0.08
CA ALA A 33 -1.85 15.58 0.49
C ALA A 33 -3.08 15.70 -0.42
N LYS A 34 -3.42 16.93 -0.81
CA LYS A 34 -4.55 17.21 -1.71
C LYS A 34 -4.41 16.52 -3.06
N PHE A 35 -3.24 16.62 -3.71
CA PHE A 35 -3.00 16.02 -5.02
C PHE A 35 -3.21 14.51 -5.00
N TYR A 36 -2.67 13.82 -4.00
CA TYR A 36 -2.84 12.36 -3.91
C TYR A 36 -4.23 11.96 -3.41
N GLU A 37 -4.87 12.75 -2.55
CA GLU A 37 -6.27 12.54 -2.18
C GLU A 37 -7.18 12.61 -3.42
N ASP A 38 -7.03 13.65 -4.24
CA ASP A 38 -7.77 13.80 -5.50
C ASP A 38 -7.43 12.67 -6.50
N LEU A 39 -6.17 12.26 -6.57
CA LEU A 39 -5.72 11.18 -7.46
C LEU A 39 -6.30 9.80 -7.08
N PHE A 40 -6.43 9.52 -5.78
CA PHE A 40 -6.94 8.25 -5.27
C PHE A 40 -8.43 8.26 -4.97
N LYS A 41 -9.10 9.40 -5.18
CA LYS A 41 -10.56 9.50 -5.06
C LYS A 41 -11.20 8.71 -6.19
N SER A 42 -12.11 7.79 -5.84
CA SER A 42 -12.91 7.12 -6.86
C SER A 42 -13.78 8.14 -7.58
N SER A 43 -13.72 8.14 -8.91
CA SER A 43 -14.80 8.67 -9.73
C SER A 43 -15.94 7.65 -9.70
N ASP A 44 -17.15 8.08 -9.36
CA ASP A 44 -18.38 7.25 -9.35
C ASP A 44 -18.77 6.81 -10.77
N CYS A 45 -17.90 6.04 -11.43
CA CYS A 45 -18.15 5.43 -12.73
C CYS A 45 -19.03 4.20 -12.51
N THR A 46 -20.26 4.25 -12.97
CA THR A 46 -21.23 3.14 -12.86
C THR A 46 -21.40 2.34 -14.14
N GLU A 47 -20.82 2.78 -15.25
CA GLU A 47 -20.99 2.19 -16.59
C GLU A 47 -19.79 1.31 -16.96
N PHE A 48 -19.76 0.08 -16.43
CA PHE A 48 -18.76 -0.92 -16.82
C PHE A 48 -19.27 -1.93 -17.86
N ASP A 49 -20.58 -1.96 -18.13
CA ASP A 49 -21.21 -3.01 -18.93
C ASP A 49 -20.62 -3.10 -20.34
N GLU A 50 -20.45 -1.96 -21.03
CA GLU A 50 -19.85 -1.91 -22.38
C GLU A 50 -18.39 -2.41 -22.41
N VAL A 51 -17.63 -2.19 -21.33
CA VAL A 51 -16.24 -2.65 -21.21
C VAL A 51 -16.17 -4.15 -20.94
N LEU A 52 -17.13 -4.67 -20.17
CA LEU A 52 -17.18 -6.08 -19.79
C LEU A 52 -17.68 -6.98 -20.93
N GLU A 53 -18.47 -6.47 -21.88
CA GLU A 53 -18.96 -7.24 -23.05
C GLU A 53 -17.82 -7.85 -23.89
N GLY A 54 -16.67 -7.17 -23.97
CA GLY A 54 -15.49 -7.64 -24.71
C GLY A 54 -14.62 -8.65 -23.94
N ILE A 55 -14.91 -8.90 -22.66
CA ILE A 55 -14.08 -9.73 -21.79
C ILE A 55 -14.68 -11.14 -21.71
N PRO A 56 -13.98 -12.18 -22.19
CA PRO A 56 -14.49 -13.53 -22.14
C PRO A 56 -14.61 -14.02 -20.70
N PHE A 57 -15.73 -14.65 -20.37
CA PHE A 57 -15.93 -15.28 -19.07
C PHE A 57 -15.15 -16.61 -19.00
N VAL A 58 -13.98 -16.57 -18.37
CA VAL A 58 -13.06 -17.72 -18.26
C VAL A 58 -13.09 -18.41 -16.89
N ILE A 59 -13.74 -17.81 -15.90
CA ILE A 59 -13.81 -18.33 -14.53
C ILE A 59 -14.97 -19.32 -14.44
N THR A 60 -14.67 -20.61 -14.33
CA THR A 60 -15.72 -21.63 -14.15
C THR A 60 -16.39 -21.52 -12.78
N ALA A 61 -17.58 -22.09 -12.62
CA ALA A 61 -18.26 -22.14 -11.32
C ALA A 61 -17.39 -22.77 -10.22
N SER A 62 -16.66 -23.85 -10.54
CA SER A 62 -15.72 -24.50 -9.62
C SER A 62 -14.56 -23.59 -9.21
N MET A 63 -13.99 -22.84 -10.16
CA MET A 63 -12.95 -21.84 -9.85
C MET A 63 -13.51 -20.72 -8.98
N ASN A 64 -14.72 -20.25 -9.26
CA ASN A 64 -15.36 -19.21 -8.47
C ASN A 64 -15.62 -19.68 -7.03
N GLU A 65 -16.13 -20.91 -6.86
CA GLU A 65 -16.27 -21.53 -5.54
C GLU A 65 -14.92 -21.64 -4.82
N GLU A 66 -13.82 -21.92 -5.53
CA GLU A 66 -12.50 -21.97 -4.93
C GLU A 66 -11.98 -20.59 -4.50
N LEU A 67 -12.12 -19.59 -5.36
CA LEU A 67 -11.66 -18.22 -5.14
C LEU A 67 -12.47 -17.48 -4.06
N THR A 68 -13.71 -17.90 -3.79
CA THR A 68 -14.61 -17.27 -2.82
C THR A 68 -14.66 -18.00 -1.47
N LYS A 69 -13.89 -19.08 -1.30
CA LYS A 69 -13.78 -19.79 -0.01
C LYS A 69 -13.18 -18.89 1.06
N SER A 70 -13.62 -19.12 2.30
CA SER A 70 -13.03 -18.47 3.46
C SER A 70 -11.56 -18.87 3.63
N PHE A 71 -10.74 -17.88 3.96
CA PHE A 71 -9.33 -18.07 4.26
C PHE A 71 -9.11 -18.96 5.49
N LYS A 72 -7.97 -19.63 5.52
CA LYS A 72 -7.53 -20.52 6.61
C LYS A 72 -6.26 -19.97 7.27
N ALA A 73 -6.08 -20.25 8.56
CA ALA A 73 -4.88 -19.87 9.30
C ALA A 73 -3.57 -20.39 8.66
N LYS A 74 -3.65 -21.56 7.99
CA LYS A 74 -2.52 -22.11 7.23
C LYS A 74 -2.09 -21.21 6.08
N GLU A 75 -3.04 -20.63 5.34
CA GLU A 75 -2.76 -19.73 4.21
C GLU A 75 -2.13 -18.43 4.70
N VAL A 76 -2.58 -17.91 5.85
CA VAL A 76 -1.96 -16.75 6.51
C VAL A 76 -0.49 -17.03 6.84
N LYS A 77 -0.21 -18.21 7.41
CA LYS A 77 1.18 -18.63 7.70
C LYS A 77 2.01 -18.74 6.43
N GLU A 78 1.50 -19.42 5.40
CA GLU A 78 2.23 -19.62 4.14
C GLU A 78 2.52 -18.28 3.45
N ALA A 79 1.54 -17.37 3.43
CA ALA A 79 1.72 -16.02 2.91
C ALA A 79 2.83 -15.26 3.66
N LEU A 80 2.84 -15.32 5.00
CA LEU A 80 3.88 -14.71 5.83
C LEU A 80 5.27 -15.29 5.56
N PHE A 81 5.39 -16.62 5.52
CA PHE A 81 6.66 -17.31 5.35
C PHE A 81 7.19 -17.20 3.91
N SER A 82 6.33 -16.89 2.94
CA SER A 82 6.74 -16.57 1.57
C SER A 82 7.41 -15.19 1.44
N MET A 83 7.43 -14.37 2.50
CA MET A 83 8.08 -13.07 2.48
C MET A 83 9.56 -13.18 2.84
N HIS A 84 10.42 -12.47 2.10
CA HIS A 84 11.84 -12.37 2.43
C HIS A 84 12.01 -11.77 3.84
N PRO A 85 12.81 -12.40 4.74
CA PRO A 85 12.97 -11.95 6.13
C PRO A 85 13.50 -10.51 6.25
N ASP A 86 14.46 -10.16 5.40
CA ASP A 86 15.15 -8.86 5.41
C ASP A 86 14.44 -7.75 4.63
N LYS A 87 13.10 -7.79 4.54
CA LYS A 87 12.37 -6.63 4.03
C LYS A 87 12.63 -5.42 4.93
N ALA A 88 12.82 -4.25 4.30
CA ALA A 88 13.17 -3.02 5.00
C ALA A 88 12.24 -2.76 6.21
N PRO A 89 12.81 -2.41 7.38
CA PRO A 89 12.02 -2.12 8.58
C PRO A 89 11.13 -0.90 8.32
N ARG A 90 9.84 -1.07 8.62
CA ARG A 90 8.81 -0.03 8.50
C ARG A 90 8.67 0.71 9.83
N PRO A 91 7.89 1.80 9.92
CA PRO A 91 7.79 2.61 11.14
C PRO A 91 7.43 1.83 12.42
N ASP A 92 6.67 0.73 12.29
CA ASP A 92 6.30 -0.18 13.39
C ASP A 92 7.45 -1.15 13.80
N SER A 93 8.64 -1.05 13.21
CA SER A 93 9.86 -1.81 13.52
C SER A 93 9.80 -3.35 13.37
N MET A 94 8.63 -3.94 13.11
CA MET A 94 8.48 -5.40 12.97
C MET A 94 8.60 -5.84 11.51
N THR A 95 9.70 -6.53 11.19
CA THR A 95 9.96 -7.14 9.87
C THR A 95 9.28 -8.52 9.76
N PRO A 96 9.13 -9.09 8.55
CA PRO A 96 8.64 -10.46 8.40
C PRO A 96 9.45 -11.48 9.23
N PHE A 97 10.75 -11.24 9.41
CA PHE A 97 11.61 -12.05 10.27
C PHE A 97 11.10 -12.17 11.71
N PHE A 98 10.57 -11.08 12.29
CA PHE A 98 10.02 -11.11 13.65
C PHE A 98 8.86 -12.10 13.74
N PHE A 99 7.89 -12.00 12.84
CA PHE A 99 6.73 -12.87 12.82
C PHE A 99 7.08 -14.32 12.50
N GLN A 100 8.05 -14.55 11.61
CA GLN A 100 8.54 -15.90 11.29
C GLN A 100 9.26 -16.53 12.50
N LYS A 101 10.10 -15.77 13.19
CA LYS A 101 10.88 -16.24 14.35
C LYS A 101 10.00 -16.52 15.57
N PHE A 102 9.02 -15.67 15.84
CA PHE A 102 8.14 -15.78 17.01
C PHE A 102 6.77 -16.37 16.69
N TRP A 103 6.59 -17.00 15.52
CA TRP A 103 5.31 -17.57 15.08
C TRP A 103 4.67 -18.50 16.12
N ASN A 104 5.48 -19.29 16.84
CA ASN A 104 4.98 -20.20 17.87
C ASN A 104 4.37 -19.48 19.08
N ILE A 105 4.65 -18.18 19.25
CA ILE A 105 4.14 -17.35 20.35
C ILE A 105 2.96 -16.51 19.87
N ILE A 106 3.12 -15.80 18.74
CA ILE A 106 2.13 -14.79 18.28
C ILE A 106 1.32 -15.23 17.05
N GLY A 107 1.61 -16.38 16.46
CA GLY A 107 1.06 -16.78 15.17
C GLY A 107 -0.45 -17.00 15.19
N GLN A 108 -1.00 -17.44 16.32
CA GLN A 108 -2.44 -17.61 16.49
C GLN A 108 -3.16 -16.26 16.47
N ASP A 109 -2.71 -15.30 17.29
CA ASP A 109 -3.30 -13.95 17.33
C ASP A 109 -3.22 -13.25 15.98
N VAL A 110 -2.11 -13.43 15.26
CA VAL A 110 -1.93 -12.90 13.90
C VAL A 110 -2.92 -13.52 12.94
N ALA A 111 -3.08 -14.86 12.96
CA ALA A 111 -4.03 -15.54 12.10
C ALA A 111 -5.48 -15.12 12.39
N ASP A 112 -5.87 -15.06 13.66
CA ASP A 112 -7.23 -14.69 14.07
C ASP A 112 -7.55 -13.25 13.70
N THR A 113 -6.59 -12.33 13.84
CA THR A 113 -6.75 -10.93 13.42
C THR A 113 -6.99 -10.83 11.91
N VAL A 114 -6.21 -11.56 11.11
CA VAL A 114 -6.33 -11.55 9.64
C VAL A 114 -7.65 -12.17 9.19
N LEU A 115 -8.02 -13.32 9.76
CA LEU A 115 -9.27 -13.99 9.44
C LEU A 115 -10.48 -13.16 9.86
N SER A 116 -10.43 -12.52 11.03
CA SER A 116 -11.46 -11.58 11.49
C SER A 116 -11.62 -10.41 10.52
N PHE A 117 -10.53 -9.88 9.98
CA PHE A 117 -10.60 -8.83 8.95
C PHE A 117 -11.30 -9.33 7.69
N PHE A 118 -10.91 -10.48 7.14
CA PHE A 118 -11.55 -11.02 5.94
C PHE A 118 -13.03 -11.37 6.14
N HIS A 119 -13.43 -11.72 7.36
CA HIS A 119 -14.84 -12.02 7.67
C HIS A 119 -15.68 -10.77 7.93
N SER A 120 -15.14 -9.77 8.65
CA SER A 120 -15.89 -8.58 9.08
C SER A 120 -15.72 -7.36 8.18
N GLY A 121 -14.69 -7.34 7.32
CA GLY A 121 -14.24 -6.16 6.57
C GLY A 121 -13.65 -5.06 7.47
N PHE A 122 -13.57 -5.26 8.79
CA PHE A 122 -13.16 -4.25 9.74
C PHE A 122 -11.70 -4.43 10.15
N MET A 123 -10.92 -3.34 10.07
CA MET A 123 -9.52 -3.30 10.52
C MET A 123 -9.33 -2.15 11.50
N LEU A 124 -8.56 -2.39 12.57
CA LEU A 124 -8.15 -1.33 13.49
C LEU A 124 -7.36 -0.25 12.72
N LYS A 125 -7.72 1.01 12.91
CA LYS A 125 -7.10 2.15 12.21
C LYS A 125 -5.58 2.19 12.36
N SER A 126 -5.07 1.85 13.55
CA SER A 126 -3.63 1.77 13.83
C SER A 126 -2.90 0.69 13.02
N LEU A 127 -3.59 -0.37 12.61
CA LEU A 127 -3.01 -1.41 11.74
C LEU A 127 -2.93 -0.92 10.30
N ASN A 128 -3.88 -0.10 9.86
CA ASN A 128 -3.97 0.47 8.52
C ASN A 128 -3.15 1.76 8.31
N GLU A 129 -2.37 2.17 9.31
CA GLU A 129 -1.44 3.29 9.16
C GLU A 129 -0.39 2.95 8.11
N THR A 130 -0.33 3.79 7.08
CA THR A 130 0.58 3.62 5.95
C THR A 130 1.46 4.85 5.86
N LEU A 131 2.78 4.64 5.88
CA LEU A 131 3.71 5.72 5.60
C LEU A 131 3.84 5.88 4.08
N ILE A 132 3.41 7.02 3.56
CA ILE A 132 3.60 7.37 2.15
C ILE A 132 4.96 8.04 2.01
N THR A 133 5.85 7.45 1.22
CA THR A 133 7.09 8.10 0.79
C THR A 133 7.01 8.45 -0.69
N ILE A 134 7.59 9.56 -1.08
CA ILE A 134 7.54 10.05 -2.45
C ILE A 134 8.92 9.87 -3.08
N ILE A 135 8.99 9.27 -4.28
CA ILE A 135 10.24 9.01 -5.00
C ILE A 135 10.22 9.71 -6.37
N PRO A 136 11.26 10.49 -6.72
CA PRO A 136 11.40 11.08 -8.06
C PRO A 136 11.34 10.03 -9.19
N LYS A 137 10.60 10.34 -10.26
CA LYS A 137 10.58 9.57 -11.52
C LYS A 137 11.72 9.97 -12.45
N ILE A 138 12.12 11.24 -12.38
CA ILE A 138 13.07 11.89 -13.27
C ILE A 138 14.08 12.69 -12.44
N ASP A 139 15.19 13.08 -13.07
CA ASP A 139 16.12 14.04 -12.48
C ASP A 139 15.49 15.43 -12.40
N ASN A 140 15.76 16.15 -11.31
CA ASN A 140 15.24 17.49 -11.03
C ASN A 140 13.70 17.60 -11.17
N PRO A 141 12.93 16.81 -10.41
CA PRO A 141 11.48 16.83 -10.46
C PRO A 141 10.93 18.18 -9.96
N ILE A 142 10.06 18.80 -10.77
CA ILE A 142 9.48 20.12 -10.50
C ILE A 142 8.01 20.05 -10.08
N ASN A 143 7.27 19.04 -10.56
CA ASN A 143 5.82 18.91 -10.34
C ASN A 143 5.51 17.57 -9.68
N LEU A 144 4.37 17.48 -8.96
CA LEU A 144 3.97 16.25 -8.25
C LEU A 144 3.78 15.02 -9.15
N SER A 145 3.41 15.23 -10.41
CA SER A 145 3.33 14.17 -11.42
C SER A 145 4.69 13.51 -11.71
N ASN A 146 5.79 14.22 -11.46
CA ASN A 146 7.18 13.73 -11.60
C ASN A 146 7.60 12.85 -10.43
N TYR A 147 6.74 12.63 -9.45
CA TYR A 147 7.02 11.73 -8.34
C TYR A 147 6.08 10.52 -8.34
N ARG A 148 6.55 9.41 -7.78
CA ARG A 148 5.78 8.20 -7.49
C ARG A 148 5.51 8.14 -5.99
N PRO A 149 4.25 8.04 -5.56
CA PRO A 149 3.96 7.67 -4.18
C PRO A 149 4.30 6.19 -3.99
N ILE A 150 4.93 5.86 -2.87
CA ILE A 150 5.13 4.49 -2.43
C ILE A 150 4.53 4.37 -1.03
N SER A 151 3.49 3.55 -0.95
CA SER A 151 2.83 3.19 0.29
C SER A 151 3.63 2.12 1.03
N LEU A 152 4.16 2.48 2.20
CA LEU A 152 4.84 1.57 3.11
C LEU A 152 3.84 1.06 4.16
N CYS A 153 2.95 0.15 3.76
CA CYS A 153 1.96 -0.51 4.63
C CYS A 153 2.60 -1.44 5.68
N ASN A 154 1.99 -1.67 6.84
CA ASN A 154 2.54 -2.61 7.82
C ASN A 154 2.63 -4.05 7.28
N VAL A 155 3.63 -4.83 7.73
CA VAL A 155 3.79 -6.26 7.34
C VAL A 155 2.58 -7.10 7.75
N LYS A 156 1.88 -6.66 8.80
CA LYS A 156 0.62 -7.24 9.29
C LYS A 156 -0.48 -7.26 8.24
N LEU A 157 -0.37 -6.44 7.19
CA LEU A 157 -1.36 -6.27 6.12
C LEU A 157 -1.09 -7.09 4.86
N PHE A 158 -0.21 -8.10 4.93
CA PHE A 158 0.00 -9.13 3.90
C PHE A 158 -0.29 -8.68 2.46
N PRO A 159 0.56 -7.86 1.83
CA PRO A 159 0.37 -7.42 0.43
C PRO A 159 0.52 -8.56 -0.61
N LYS A 160 0.55 -9.82 -0.16
CA LYS A 160 0.49 -11.03 -0.99
C LYS A 160 -0.86 -11.76 -0.86
N CYS A 161 -1.73 -11.33 0.05
CA CYS A 161 -3.11 -11.78 0.17
C CYS A 161 -4.07 -10.89 -0.63
N PHE A 162 -3.55 -9.84 -1.28
CA PHE A 162 -4.23 -8.95 -2.21
C PHE A 162 -3.51 -9.01 -3.57
#